data_AF-A0A453CIX9-F1
#
_entry.id   AF-A0A453CIX9-F1
#
_cell.length_a   1.000
_cell.length_b   1.000
_cell.length_c   1.000
_cell.angle_alpha   90.00
_cell.angle_beta   90.00
_cell.angle_gamma   90.00
#
_symmetry.space_group_name_H-M   'P 1'
#
loop_
_entity.id
_entity.type
_entity.pdbx_description
1 polymer ?
#
loop_
_entity_poly.entity_id
_entity_poly.type
_entity_poly.pdbx_seq_one_letter_code
_entity_poly.pdbx_strand_id
1 'polypeptide(L)'
;MYDDIAKNDLNPRPGVIINHPKGEDVYAGVPKDYTGKQVTAKNFFAVLLGNKTAVTGGSGKVINSKPKDHIFIYYADHGGPGVLGMPNRPYIYAGDFIKVLREKHASKSYSKMIIYVEACESGSIFEGLLPEDLNIYVTTASNAVENSWGAYCPGMKSSPPAEYDTCLGDIYSVSWMEDSETHNLKKETLKQQYEVVSLEYTLFILVSGI
;
A
#
# COMPACT_ATOMS: atom_id res chain seq x y z
N MET A 1 -0.75 9.85 -2.44
CA MET A 1 0.15 9.97 -3.60
C MET A 1 0.77 11.35 -3.63
N TYR A 2 2.05 11.51 -4.00
CA TYR A 2 2.69 12.83 -4.04
C TYR A 2 2.16 13.71 -5.21
N ASP A 3 1.65 13.08 -6.28
CA ASP A 3 0.98 13.73 -7.43
C ASP A 3 1.93 14.50 -8.39
N ASP A 4 3.15 14.00 -8.57
CA ASP A 4 4.20 14.57 -9.43
C ASP A 4 4.52 13.72 -10.68
N ILE A 5 3.73 12.67 -10.95
CA ILE A 5 3.94 11.74 -12.08
C ILE A 5 3.12 12.14 -13.31
N ALA A 6 1.81 12.36 -13.17
CA ALA A 6 0.92 12.60 -14.31
C ALA A 6 1.31 13.83 -15.14
N LYS A 7 1.87 14.87 -14.51
CA LYS A 7 2.32 16.10 -15.19
C LYS A 7 3.84 16.26 -15.18
N ASN A 8 4.57 15.17 -14.95
CA ASN A 8 6.03 15.21 -15.00
C ASN A 8 6.49 15.50 -16.42
N ASP A 9 7.56 16.29 -16.60
CA ASP A 9 8.14 16.56 -17.91
C ASP A 9 8.70 15.29 -18.57
N LEU A 10 9.04 14.27 -17.77
CA LEU A 10 9.49 12.96 -18.24
C LEU A 10 8.34 11.98 -18.50
N ASN A 11 7.08 12.34 -18.22
CA ASN A 11 5.95 11.48 -18.54
C ASN A 11 5.64 11.58 -20.05
N PRO A 12 5.83 10.51 -20.83
CA PRO A 12 5.60 10.54 -22.27
C PRO A 12 4.11 10.68 -22.64
N ARG A 13 3.20 10.45 -21.69
CA ARG A 13 1.74 10.59 -21.85
C ARG A 13 1.18 11.55 -20.77
N PRO A 14 1.36 12.88 -20.92
CA PRO A 14 0.93 13.84 -19.92
C PRO A 14 -0.55 13.71 -19.55
N GLY A 15 -0.84 13.66 -18.26
CA GLY A 15 -2.18 13.48 -17.69
C GLY A 15 -2.59 12.02 -17.49
N VAL A 16 -1.80 11.05 -17.94
CA VAL A 16 -2.08 9.61 -17.85
C VAL A 16 -1.05 8.91 -16.96
N ILE A 17 -1.51 7.94 -16.17
CA ILE A 17 -0.63 6.96 -15.50
C ILE A 17 -1.18 5.57 -15.83
N ILE A 18 -0.31 4.64 -16.20
CA ILE A 18 -0.67 3.24 -16.45
C ILE A 18 0.08 2.35 -15.46
N ASN A 19 -0.54 1.25 -15.03
CA ASN A 19 0.05 0.26 -14.11
C ASN A 19 0.25 -1.12 -14.76
N HIS A 20 0.10 -1.20 -16.09
CA HIS A 20 0.30 -2.41 -16.89
C HIS A 20 0.69 -1.99 -18.33
N PRO A 21 1.55 -2.73 -19.07
CA PRO A 21 2.05 -2.31 -20.39
C PRO A 21 0.96 -2.04 -21.43
N LYS A 22 -0.17 -2.73 -21.30
CA LYS A 22 -1.37 -2.57 -22.14
C LYS A 22 -2.58 -2.07 -21.34
N GLY A 23 -2.34 -1.55 -20.14
CA GLY A 23 -3.37 -1.07 -19.24
C GLY A 23 -3.98 0.27 -19.70
N GLU A 24 -5.16 0.56 -19.16
CA GLU A 24 -5.82 1.85 -19.31
C GLU A 24 -5.24 2.89 -18.35
N ASP A 25 -5.70 4.15 -18.47
CA ASP A 25 -5.36 5.19 -17.51
C ASP A 25 -5.97 4.87 -16.14
N VAL A 26 -5.12 4.80 -15.11
CA VAL A 26 -5.52 4.61 -13.71
C VAL A 26 -5.48 5.90 -12.90
N TYR A 27 -5.09 7.04 -13.51
CA TYR A 27 -4.99 8.32 -12.83
C TYR A 27 -6.30 9.10 -12.80
N ALA A 28 -7.06 9.08 -13.90
CA ALA A 28 -8.32 9.80 -13.99
C ALA A 28 -9.29 9.38 -12.87
N GLY A 29 -9.85 10.37 -12.17
CA GLY A 29 -10.81 10.16 -11.09
C GLY A 29 -10.22 9.80 -9.72
N VAL A 30 -8.90 9.54 -9.62
CA VAL A 30 -8.27 9.26 -8.32
C VAL A 30 -8.35 10.49 -7.41
N PRO A 31 -8.93 10.38 -6.19
CA PRO A 31 -9.03 11.48 -5.25
C PRO A 31 -7.67 12.02 -4.79
N LYS A 32 -7.56 13.34 -4.69
CA LYS A 32 -6.36 14.06 -4.24
C LYS A 32 -6.49 14.55 -2.81
N ASP A 33 -6.68 13.62 -1.87
CA ASP A 33 -6.92 13.96 -0.47
C ASP A 33 -5.67 14.54 0.23
N TYR A 34 -4.50 13.94 -0.02
CA TYR A 34 -3.21 14.39 0.48
C TYR A 34 -2.17 14.24 -0.64
N THR A 35 -1.66 15.38 -1.13
CA THR A 35 -0.66 15.43 -2.21
C THR A 35 0.54 16.30 -1.84
N GLY A 36 1.64 16.16 -2.57
CA GLY A 36 2.89 16.88 -2.37
C GLY A 36 3.36 16.82 -0.90
N LYS A 37 3.58 18.00 -0.32
CA LYS A 37 4.06 18.19 1.07
C LYS A 37 3.13 17.63 2.15
N GLN A 38 1.90 17.26 1.81
CA GLN A 38 0.93 16.73 2.76
C GLN A 38 1.04 15.21 2.93
N VAL A 39 1.79 14.53 2.05
CA VAL A 39 2.08 13.10 2.17
C VAL A 39 3.16 12.92 3.22
N THR A 40 2.75 12.86 4.49
CA THR A 40 3.62 12.79 5.67
C THR A 40 3.16 11.67 6.60
N ALA A 41 4.09 11.07 7.36
CA ALA A 41 3.75 10.06 8.36
C ALA A 41 2.70 10.57 9.37
N LYS A 42 2.81 11.85 9.77
CA LYS A 42 1.85 12.52 10.65
C LYS A 42 0.43 12.49 10.08
N ASN A 43 0.24 12.88 8.82
CA ASN A 43 -1.08 12.86 8.19
C ASN A 43 -1.57 11.42 8.01
N PHE A 44 -0.70 10.49 7.61
CA PHE A 44 -1.06 9.08 7.50
C PHE A 44 -1.62 8.51 8.81
N PHE A 45 -0.93 8.72 9.94
CA PHE A 45 -1.41 8.28 11.25
C PHE A 45 -2.68 9.01 11.70
N ALA A 46 -2.77 10.33 11.48
CA ALA A 46 -3.98 11.08 11.81
C ALA A 46 -5.21 10.61 11.01
N VAL A 47 -5.02 10.29 9.74
CA VAL A 47 -6.06 9.71 8.87
C VAL A 47 -6.52 8.36 9.41
N LEU A 48 -5.59 7.47 9.75
CA LEU A 48 -5.89 6.15 10.28
C LEU A 48 -6.69 6.22 11.60
N LEU A 49 -6.29 7.13 12.48
CA LEU A 49 -6.98 7.37 13.75
C LEU A 49 -8.32 8.11 13.61
N GLY A 50 -8.70 8.56 12.41
CA GLY A 50 -9.91 9.37 12.22
C GLY A 50 -9.80 10.78 12.83
N ASN A 51 -8.59 11.26 13.15
CA ASN A 51 -8.38 12.53 13.83
C ASN A 51 -8.20 13.67 12.84
N LYS A 52 -9.33 14.25 12.42
CA LYS A 52 -9.36 15.38 11.47
C LYS A 52 -8.60 16.62 11.95
N THR A 53 -8.51 16.85 13.26
CA THR A 53 -7.82 18.02 13.82
C THR A 53 -6.29 17.88 13.85
N ALA A 54 -5.78 16.65 13.81
CA ALA A 54 -4.33 16.38 13.77
C ALA A 54 -3.75 16.44 12.35
N VAL A 55 -4.60 16.35 11.33
CA VAL A 55 -4.22 16.50 9.93
C VAL A 55 -3.74 17.92 9.64
N THR A 56 -2.69 18.06 8.85
CA THR A 56 -2.14 19.34 8.39
C THR A 56 -2.24 19.44 6.86
N GLY A 57 -3.05 20.37 6.35
CA GLY A 57 -3.35 20.49 4.91
C GLY A 57 -4.25 19.38 4.39
N GLY A 58 -4.34 19.26 3.07
CA GLY A 58 -5.17 18.24 2.40
C GLY A 58 -6.66 18.50 2.46
N SER A 59 -7.45 17.53 2.03
CA SER A 59 -8.91 17.58 2.02
C SER A 59 -9.52 17.48 3.43
N GLY A 60 -8.74 17.00 4.40
CA GLY A 60 -9.21 16.68 5.74
C GLY A 60 -10.07 15.41 5.81
N LYS A 61 -10.08 14.59 4.74
CA LYS A 61 -10.70 13.26 4.76
C LYS A 61 -9.88 12.33 5.66
N VAL A 62 -10.56 11.63 6.56
CA VAL A 62 -9.95 10.69 7.52
C VAL A 62 -10.81 9.44 7.63
N ILE A 63 -10.27 8.36 8.20
CA ILE A 63 -11.01 7.12 8.45
C ILE A 63 -11.86 7.29 9.72
N ASN A 64 -12.96 8.04 9.58
CA ASN A 64 -13.97 8.24 10.63
C ASN A 64 -14.96 7.06 10.68
N SER A 65 -14.40 5.88 10.91
CA SER A 65 -15.09 4.59 10.85
C SER A 65 -15.81 4.24 12.17
N LYS A 66 -16.73 3.28 12.10
CA LYS A 66 -17.56 2.77 13.20
C LYS A 66 -17.24 1.30 13.51
N PRO A 67 -17.71 0.75 14.64
CA PRO A 67 -17.34 -0.61 15.08
C PRO A 67 -17.65 -1.74 14.10
N LYS A 68 -18.56 -1.55 13.13
CA LYS A 68 -18.94 -2.56 12.14
C LYS A 68 -18.25 -2.38 10.78
N ASP A 69 -17.48 -1.32 10.63
CA ASP A 69 -16.85 -0.98 9.36
C ASP A 69 -15.61 -1.84 9.13
N HIS A 70 -15.29 -2.12 7.87
CA HIS A 70 -14.06 -2.78 7.47
C HIS A 70 -13.10 -1.74 6.90
N ILE A 71 -11.80 -1.89 7.19
CA ILE A 71 -10.76 -1.00 6.69
C ILE A 71 -9.81 -1.80 5.82
N PHE A 72 -9.49 -1.29 4.64
CA PHE A 72 -8.40 -1.76 3.80
C PHE A 72 -7.35 -0.66 3.69
N ILE A 73 -6.10 -0.99 4.00
CA ILE A 73 -4.94 -0.10 3.88
C ILE A 73 -4.01 -0.72 2.87
N TYR A 74 -3.57 0.08 1.91
CA TYR A 74 -2.54 -0.30 0.96
C TYR A 74 -1.43 0.75 0.96
N TYR A 75 -0.19 0.28 1.10
CA TYR A 75 1.03 1.08 1.06
C TYR A 75 1.94 0.52 -0.03
N ALA A 76 2.53 1.38 -0.85
CA ALA A 76 3.53 1.04 -1.86
C ALA A 76 4.57 2.14 -1.98
N ASP A 77 5.82 1.82 -1.65
CA ASP A 77 7.01 2.67 -1.81
C ASP A 77 8.26 1.83 -1.43
N HIS A 78 9.40 2.49 -1.25
CA HIS A 78 10.56 1.89 -0.60
C HIS A 78 10.32 1.55 0.89
N GLY A 79 11.10 0.58 1.36
CA GLY A 79 11.22 0.20 2.77
C GLY A 79 12.64 -0.26 3.10
N GLY A 80 12.85 -0.51 4.38
CA GLY A 80 14.07 -1.09 4.94
C GLY A 80 13.75 -1.67 6.32
N PRO A 81 14.76 -2.11 7.09
CA PRO A 81 14.51 -2.84 8.33
C PRO A 81 13.81 -1.94 9.35
N GLY A 82 12.53 -2.24 9.62
CA GLY A 82 11.68 -1.52 10.58
C GLY A 82 11.23 -0.12 10.13
N VAL A 83 11.32 0.21 8.83
CA VAL A 83 10.96 1.54 8.32
C VAL A 83 10.33 1.50 6.92
N LEU A 84 9.28 2.30 6.74
CA LEU A 84 8.61 2.57 5.47
C LEU A 84 8.88 4.02 5.04
N GLY A 85 9.28 4.19 3.78
CA GLY A 85 9.55 5.49 3.17
C GLY A 85 8.38 6.48 3.26
N MET A 86 8.72 7.77 3.22
CA MET A 86 7.74 8.83 2.98
C MET A 86 8.42 9.90 2.12
N PRO A 87 7.71 10.49 1.14
CA PRO A 87 8.28 11.54 0.31
C PRO A 87 8.60 12.81 1.11
N ASN A 88 7.94 13.00 2.26
CA ASN A 88 8.25 14.07 3.21
C ASN A 88 8.58 13.46 4.57
N ARG A 89 9.84 13.66 5.02
CA ARG A 89 10.33 13.17 6.32
C ARG A 89 9.53 13.77 7.50
N PRO A 90 9.44 13.07 8.64
CA PRO A 90 10.05 11.75 8.92
C PRO A 90 9.34 10.59 8.21
N TYR A 91 10.04 9.45 8.14
CA TYR A 91 9.52 8.18 7.63
C TYR A 91 8.56 7.52 8.64
N ILE A 92 7.88 6.46 8.22
CA ILE A 92 7.03 5.64 9.09
C ILE A 92 7.91 4.55 9.72
N TYR A 93 8.11 4.61 11.03
CA TYR A 93 8.82 3.55 11.77
C TYR A 93 7.84 2.49 12.27
N ALA A 94 8.25 1.22 12.25
CA ALA A 94 7.43 0.08 12.63
C ALA A 94 6.79 0.24 14.01
N GLY A 95 7.58 0.64 15.02
CA GLY A 95 7.08 0.86 16.39
C GLY A 95 5.97 1.91 16.48
N ASP A 96 6.09 3.02 15.75
CA ASP A 96 5.07 4.06 15.70
C ASP A 96 3.81 3.56 14.99
N PHE A 97 3.97 2.83 13.89
CA PHE A 97 2.84 2.30 13.14
C PHE A 97 2.05 1.28 13.97
N ILE A 98 2.73 0.34 14.62
CA ILE A 98 2.11 -0.65 15.52
C ILE A 98 1.40 0.03 16.70
N LYS A 99 1.98 1.10 17.26
CA LYS A 99 1.33 1.89 18.30
C LYS A 99 0.03 2.51 17.81
N VAL A 100 0.02 3.08 16.60
CA VAL A 100 -1.18 3.65 15.97
C VAL A 100 -2.24 2.58 15.70
N LEU A 101 -1.86 1.38 15.27
CA LEU A 101 -2.79 0.26 15.07
C LEU A 101 -3.44 -0.17 16.40
N ARG A 102 -2.67 -0.25 17.48
CA ARG A 102 -3.20 -0.53 18.83
C ARG A 102 -4.17 0.56 19.30
N GLU A 103 -3.85 1.83 19.07
CA GLU A 103 -4.74 2.95 19.40
C GLU A 103 -6.04 2.89 18.57
N LYS A 104 -5.93 2.60 17.26
CA LYS A 104 -7.08 2.42 16.38
C LYS A 104 -7.98 1.27 16.88
N HIS A 105 -7.41 0.15 17.31
CA HIS A 105 -8.16 -0.95 17.92
C HIS A 105 -8.86 -0.52 19.21
N ALA A 106 -8.11 0.11 20.13
CA ALA A 106 -8.63 0.52 21.43
C ALA A 106 -9.84 1.47 21.31
N SER A 107 -9.89 2.27 20.23
CA SER A 107 -11.04 3.13 19.90
C SER A 107 -12.31 2.37 19.47
N LYS A 108 -12.21 1.05 19.22
CA LYS A 108 -13.28 0.16 18.75
C LYS A 108 -13.96 0.67 17.48
N SER A 109 -13.21 1.31 16.59
CA SER A 109 -13.74 1.99 15.41
C SER A 109 -13.63 1.17 14.11
N TYR A 110 -13.46 -0.16 14.19
CA TYR A 110 -13.54 -1.07 13.05
C TYR A 110 -13.88 -2.49 13.54
N SER A 111 -14.41 -3.33 12.63
CA SER A 111 -14.62 -4.76 12.90
C SER A 111 -13.44 -5.60 12.43
N LYS A 112 -12.92 -5.34 11.23
CA LYS A 112 -11.77 -6.04 10.64
C LYS A 112 -10.93 -5.05 9.83
N MET A 113 -9.63 -5.23 9.84
CA MET A 113 -8.70 -4.42 9.05
C MET A 113 -7.76 -5.32 8.25
N ILE A 114 -7.53 -4.95 6.99
CA ILE A 114 -6.59 -5.61 6.08
C ILE A 114 -5.53 -4.59 5.71
N ILE A 115 -4.25 -4.98 5.75
CA ILE A 115 -3.12 -4.13 5.39
C ILE A 115 -2.25 -4.86 4.38
N TYR A 116 -2.11 -4.30 3.19
CA TYR A 116 -1.20 -4.76 2.15
C TYR A 116 -0.02 -3.79 2.06
N VAL A 117 1.21 -4.30 2.11
CA VAL A 117 2.43 -3.49 2.10
C VAL A 117 3.39 -3.96 1.03
N GLU A 118 3.50 -3.15 -0.03
CA GLU A 118 4.58 -3.21 -1.01
C GLU A 118 5.76 -2.37 -0.53
N ALA A 119 6.84 -3.04 -0.13
CA ALA A 119 8.15 -2.47 0.12
C ALA A 119 9.21 -3.55 0.32
N CYS A 120 10.47 -3.22 0.08
CA CYS A 120 11.60 -4.00 0.58
C CYS A 120 11.53 -4.14 2.12
N GLU A 121 11.92 -5.30 2.61
CA GLU A 121 11.96 -5.68 4.02
C GLU A 121 10.61 -5.47 4.74
N SER A 122 9.49 -5.49 4.01
CA SER A 122 8.17 -5.12 4.54
C SER A 122 7.67 -6.02 5.67
N GLY A 123 8.10 -7.28 5.71
CA GLY A 123 7.87 -8.18 6.84
C GLY A 123 8.38 -7.64 8.18
N SER A 124 9.49 -6.88 8.16
CA SER A 124 10.12 -6.31 9.36
C SER A 124 9.27 -5.24 10.05
N ILE A 125 8.23 -4.73 9.37
CA ILE A 125 7.29 -3.76 9.95
C ILE A 125 6.37 -4.41 10.99
N PHE A 126 6.11 -5.71 10.86
CA PHE A 126 5.11 -6.42 11.66
C PHE A 126 5.67 -7.61 12.44
N GLU A 127 6.70 -8.30 11.91
CA GLU A 127 7.29 -9.49 12.51
C GLU A 127 7.73 -9.23 13.96
N GLY A 128 7.17 -10.00 14.91
CA GLY A 128 7.44 -9.85 16.34
C GLY A 128 6.85 -8.60 17.00
N LEU A 129 6.15 -7.72 16.26
CA LEU A 129 5.62 -6.45 16.76
C LEU A 129 4.09 -6.39 16.78
N LEU A 130 3.42 -6.92 15.74
CA LEU A 130 1.97 -6.91 15.60
C LEU A 130 1.32 -8.02 16.44
N PRO A 131 0.45 -7.71 17.41
CA PRO A 131 -0.33 -8.73 18.11
C PRO A 131 -1.39 -9.38 17.22
N GLU A 132 -1.67 -10.64 17.49
CA GLU A 132 -2.70 -11.41 16.80
C GLU A 132 -4.12 -11.06 17.25
N ASP A 133 -4.32 -10.43 18.41
CA ASP A 133 -5.65 -10.11 18.97
C ASP A 133 -6.25 -8.80 18.43
N LEU A 134 -5.67 -8.25 17.36
CA LEU A 134 -6.10 -6.95 16.83
C LEU A 134 -7.20 -7.00 15.75
N ASN A 135 -7.65 -8.17 15.30
CA ASN A 135 -8.50 -8.31 14.11
C ASN A 135 -7.89 -7.61 12.87
N ILE A 136 -6.56 -7.71 12.74
CA ILE A 136 -5.78 -7.16 11.63
C ILE A 136 -5.16 -8.33 10.87
N TYR A 137 -5.32 -8.32 9.56
CA TYR A 137 -4.70 -9.28 8.63
C TYR A 137 -3.71 -8.51 7.76
N VAL A 138 -2.48 -8.99 7.69
CA VAL A 138 -1.40 -8.33 6.95
C VAL A 138 -0.76 -9.27 5.96
N THR A 139 -0.50 -8.77 4.75
CA THR A 139 0.42 -9.39 3.80
C THR A 139 1.48 -8.35 3.39
N THR A 140 2.71 -8.83 3.23
CA THR A 140 3.87 -8.00 2.91
C THR A 140 4.56 -8.53 1.67
N ALA A 141 5.00 -7.64 0.78
CA ALA A 141 5.62 -8.00 -0.49
C ALA A 141 6.93 -8.80 -0.36
N SER A 142 7.60 -8.67 0.79
CA SER A 142 8.81 -9.42 1.11
C SER A 142 8.85 -9.82 2.58
N ASN A 143 9.78 -10.72 2.94
CA ASN A 143 10.09 -11.03 4.33
C ASN A 143 10.90 -9.90 5.01
N ALA A 144 11.30 -10.07 6.26
CA ALA A 144 12.00 -9.03 7.03
C ALA A 144 13.42 -8.67 6.56
N VAL A 145 14.01 -9.42 5.63
CA VAL A 145 15.41 -9.26 5.19
C VAL A 145 15.58 -9.28 3.66
N GLU A 146 14.49 -9.30 2.90
CA GLU A 146 14.50 -9.41 1.44
C GLU A 146 13.92 -8.17 0.76
N ASN A 147 14.39 -7.92 -0.45
CA ASN A 147 13.85 -6.88 -1.32
C ASN A 147 12.52 -7.31 -1.94
N SER A 148 11.67 -6.33 -2.25
CA SER A 148 10.61 -6.48 -3.24
C SER A 148 11.10 -6.03 -4.63
N TRP A 149 10.27 -6.19 -5.65
CA TRP A 149 10.70 -6.05 -7.04
C TRP A 149 9.70 -5.25 -7.88
N GLY A 150 10.23 -4.41 -8.76
CA GLY A 150 9.45 -3.72 -9.78
C GLY A 150 8.88 -4.68 -10.82
N ALA A 151 7.68 -4.37 -11.31
CA ALA A 151 7.03 -5.02 -12.43
C ALA A 151 7.05 -4.12 -13.66
N TYR A 152 6.99 -4.75 -14.83
CA TYR A 152 6.85 -4.04 -16.11
C TYR A 152 7.96 -3.02 -16.34
N CYS A 153 9.21 -3.42 -16.13
CA CYS A 153 10.39 -2.59 -16.33
C CYS A 153 10.98 -2.73 -17.74
N PRO A 154 11.65 -1.68 -18.27
CA PRO A 154 12.39 -1.76 -19.53
C PRO A 154 13.38 -2.93 -19.54
N GLY A 155 13.32 -3.75 -20.59
CA GLY A 155 14.18 -4.93 -20.74
C GLY A 155 13.59 -6.23 -20.15
N MET A 156 12.50 -6.17 -19.41
CA MET A 156 11.76 -7.39 -18.98
C MET A 156 10.92 -7.95 -20.13
N LYS A 157 10.52 -9.24 -20.02
CA LYS A 157 9.63 -9.88 -21.00
C LYS A 157 8.32 -9.10 -21.20
N SER A 158 7.73 -8.62 -20.10
CA SER A 158 6.56 -7.76 -20.09
C SER A 158 6.96 -6.29 -19.96
N SER A 159 7.86 -5.82 -20.84
CA SER A 159 8.34 -4.43 -20.84
C SER A 159 7.20 -3.43 -21.06
N PRO A 160 7.36 -2.19 -20.56
CA PRO A 160 6.43 -1.11 -20.86
C PRO A 160 6.55 -0.70 -22.33
N PRO A 161 5.62 0.12 -22.85
CA PRO A 161 5.81 0.83 -24.11
C PRO A 161 7.17 1.57 -24.12
N ALA A 162 7.84 1.58 -25.27
CA ALA A 162 9.24 2.02 -25.37
C ALA A 162 9.47 3.50 -25.00
N GLU A 163 8.40 4.30 -24.91
CA GLU A 163 8.46 5.67 -24.43
C GLU A 163 8.63 5.81 -22.90
N TYR A 164 8.49 4.73 -22.13
CA TYR A 164 8.72 4.72 -20.68
C TYR A 164 10.09 4.14 -20.34
N ASP A 165 10.95 4.95 -19.74
CA ASP A 165 12.27 4.55 -19.22
C ASP A 165 12.22 4.13 -17.73
N THR A 166 11.04 3.80 -17.21
CA THR A 166 10.80 3.41 -15.80
C THR A 166 9.90 2.17 -15.74
N CYS A 167 9.95 1.45 -14.61
CA CYS A 167 8.95 0.41 -14.29
C CYS A 167 7.56 1.04 -14.12
N LEU A 168 6.50 0.31 -14.49
CA LEU A 168 5.11 0.78 -14.38
C LEU A 168 4.41 0.37 -13.09
N GLY A 169 4.92 -0.65 -12.39
CA GLY A 169 4.35 -1.12 -11.13
C GLY A 169 5.35 -1.93 -10.33
N ASP A 170 4.86 -2.65 -9.33
CA ASP A 170 5.62 -3.54 -8.47
C ASP A 170 4.98 -4.92 -8.49
N ILE A 171 5.79 -5.98 -8.41
CA ILE A 171 5.34 -7.35 -8.66
C ILE A 171 4.20 -7.75 -7.73
N TYR A 172 4.39 -7.66 -6.41
CA TYR A 172 3.32 -7.99 -5.45
C TYR A 172 2.05 -7.20 -5.72
N SER A 173 2.22 -5.91 -5.98
CA SER A 173 1.15 -4.96 -6.21
C SER A 173 0.31 -5.31 -7.43
N VAL A 174 0.96 -5.52 -8.58
CA VAL A 174 0.26 -5.86 -9.81
C VAL A 174 -0.38 -7.25 -9.70
N SER A 175 0.27 -8.21 -9.02
CA SER A 175 -0.27 -9.55 -8.82
C SER A 175 -1.62 -9.52 -8.08
N TRP A 176 -1.72 -8.86 -6.92
CA TRP A 176 -3.00 -8.85 -6.18
C TRP A 176 -4.07 -7.97 -6.85
N MET A 177 -3.66 -6.89 -7.53
CA MET A 177 -4.59 -6.02 -8.25
C MET A 177 -5.21 -6.72 -9.46
N GLU A 178 -4.37 -7.32 -10.31
CA GLU A 178 -4.83 -8.02 -11.52
C GLU A 178 -5.64 -9.28 -11.17
N ASP A 179 -5.27 -9.99 -10.13
CA ASP A 179 -6.08 -11.05 -9.54
C ASP A 179 -7.46 -10.54 -9.11
N SER A 180 -7.51 -9.43 -8.37
CA SER A 180 -8.75 -8.83 -7.88
C SER A 180 -9.68 -8.34 -9.00
N GLU A 181 -9.12 -7.87 -10.11
CA GLU A 181 -9.85 -7.39 -11.29
C GLU A 181 -10.43 -8.52 -12.14
N THR A 182 -9.81 -9.71 -12.09
CA THR A 182 -10.19 -10.86 -12.93
C THR A 182 -11.02 -11.90 -12.20
N HIS A 183 -11.11 -11.85 -10.87
CA HIS A 183 -11.87 -12.79 -10.04
C HIS A 183 -13.12 -12.19 -9.38
N ASN A 184 -14.02 -13.08 -8.97
CA ASN A 184 -15.19 -12.70 -8.19
C ASN A 184 -14.82 -12.63 -6.70
N LEU A 185 -14.57 -11.42 -6.20
CA LEU A 185 -14.19 -11.14 -4.81
C LEU A 185 -15.22 -11.57 -3.74
N LYS A 186 -16.44 -11.99 -4.13
CA LYS A 186 -17.40 -12.60 -3.19
C LYS A 186 -17.16 -14.09 -2.97
N LYS A 187 -16.37 -14.72 -3.84
CA LYS A 187 -16.04 -16.16 -3.80
C LYS A 187 -14.60 -16.39 -3.39
N GLU A 188 -13.72 -15.48 -3.79
CA GLU A 188 -12.32 -15.52 -3.40
C GLU A 188 -12.12 -15.05 -1.98
N THR A 189 -11.34 -15.80 -1.23
CA THR A 189 -10.93 -15.46 0.13
C THR A 189 -9.56 -14.79 0.12
N LEU A 190 -9.26 -14.00 1.16
CA LEU A 190 -7.92 -13.41 1.33
C LEU A 190 -6.80 -14.45 1.32
N LYS A 191 -7.07 -15.65 1.85
CA LYS A 191 -6.12 -16.77 1.84
C LYS A 191 -5.84 -17.26 0.41
N GLN A 192 -6.89 -17.38 -0.42
CA GLN A 192 -6.71 -17.79 -1.82
C GLN A 192 -5.92 -16.75 -2.61
N GLN A 193 -6.26 -15.47 -2.46
CA GLN A 193 -5.48 -14.41 -3.09
C GLN A 193 -4.02 -14.41 -2.62
N TYR A 194 -3.78 -14.55 -1.30
CA TYR A 194 -2.43 -14.68 -0.77
C TYR A 194 -1.67 -15.87 -1.39
N GLU A 195 -2.32 -17.02 -1.51
CA GLU A 195 -1.72 -18.21 -2.14
C GLU A 195 -1.39 -17.94 -3.62
N VAL A 196 -2.29 -17.31 -4.38
CA VAL A 196 -2.06 -16.95 -5.79
C VAL A 196 -0.86 -16.00 -5.93
N VAL A 197 -0.87 -14.90 -5.17
CA VAL A 197 0.21 -13.91 -5.17
C VAL A 197 1.53 -14.55 -4.74
N SER A 198 1.49 -15.48 -3.77
CA SER A 198 2.68 -16.19 -3.27
C SER A 198 3.24 -17.26 -4.19
N LEU A 199 2.48 -17.73 -5.16
CA LEU A 199 2.97 -18.65 -6.17
C LEU A 199 3.74 -17.93 -7.28
N GLU A 200 3.45 -16.64 -7.50
CA GLU A 200 4.20 -15.86 -8.49
C GLU A 200 5.62 -15.57 -8.01
N TYR A 201 5.88 -15.42 -6.70
CA TYR A 201 7.21 -15.29 -6.10
C TYR A 201 7.29 -15.89 -4.67
N THR A 202 8.41 -16.56 -4.33
CA THR A 202 8.60 -17.40 -3.11
C THR A 202 8.73 -16.62 -1.77
N LEU A 203 8.21 -15.40 -1.64
CA LEU A 203 8.75 -14.42 -0.67
C LEU A 203 7.72 -13.61 0.15
N PHE A 204 6.47 -14.05 0.29
CA PHE A 204 5.48 -13.29 1.08
C PHE A 204 5.37 -13.80 2.52
N ILE A 205 5.30 -12.88 3.49
CA ILE A 205 4.93 -13.23 4.86
C ILE A 205 3.44 -12.92 5.06
N LEU A 206 2.72 -13.94 5.50
CA LEU A 206 1.41 -13.78 6.11
C LEU A 206 1.58 -13.54 7.62
N VAL A 207 1.19 -12.36 8.09
CA VAL A 207 0.97 -12.13 9.53
C VAL A 207 -0.54 -12.05 9.76
N SER A 208 -1.16 -13.18 10.08
CA SER A 208 -2.61 -13.26 10.29
C SER A 208 -2.96 -13.22 11.79
N GLY A 209 -3.76 -12.23 12.19
CA GLY A 209 -4.47 -12.18 13.47
C GLY A 209 -6.01 -12.23 13.32
N ILE A 210 -6.52 -12.88 12.25
CA ILE A 210 -7.98 -13.04 11.99
C ILE A 210 -8.29 -14.47 11.58
#